data_AF-A0A2M7X9K9-F1
#
_entry.id   AF-A0A2M7X9K9-F1
#
_cell.length_a   1.000
_cell.length_b   1.000
_cell.length_c   1.000
_cell.angle_alpha   90.00
_cell.angle_beta   90.00
_cell.angle_gamma   90.00
#
_symmetry.space_group_name_H-M   'P 1'
#
loop_
_entity.id
_entity.type
_entity.pdbx_description
1 polymer ?
#
loop_
_entity_poly.entity_id
_entity_poly.type
_entity_poly.pdbx_seq_one_letter_code
_entity_poly.pdbx_strand_id
1 'polypeptide(L)'
;MNLAKNKYFPFLVIFLTVLFFYLPIFLKPNILLERENDLQGFFWPIIYFVKNQILTNHELPLWNNVFFGGTPLLPDPQSPLFYFPNIIFLILPIGIGFIASFFLHSVLAGVGMYITSKD
;
A
#
# COMPACT_ATOMS: atom_id res chain seq x y z
N MET A 1 -37.57 1.97 -2.48
CA MET A 1 -36.71 2.31 -1.32
C MET A 1 -35.64 3.28 -1.81
N ASN A 2 -35.67 4.55 -1.38
CA ASN A 2 -34.84 5.61 -1.98
C ASN A 2 -33.40 5.47 -1.48
N LEU A 3 -32.51 4.90 -2.29
CA LEU A 3 -31.10 4.59 -1.94
C LEU A 3 -30.35 5.83 -1.43
N ALA A 4 -30.70 7.02 -1.91
CA ALA A 4 -30.12 8.29 -1.49
C ALA A 4 -30.38 8.64 -0.01
N LYS A 5 -31.39 8.04 0.64
CA LYS A 5 -31.66 8.24 2.08
C LYS A 5 -30.84 7.32 2.99
N ASN A 6 -30.11 6.35 2.44
CA ASN A 6 -29.30 5.43 3.25
C ASN A 6 -27.95 6.06 3.61
N LYS A 7 -27.65 6.19 4.91
CA LYS A 7 -26.37 6.74 5.41
C LYS A 7 -25.12 6.01 4.90
N TYR A 8 -25.26 4.76 4.45
CA TYR A 8 -24.16 3.96 3.89
C TYR A 8 -23.96 4.13 2.38
N PHE A 9 -24.94 4.72 1.67
CA PHE A 9 -24.88 4.88 0.21
C PHE A 9 -23.63 5.63 -0.27
N PRO A 10 -23.18 6.72 0.37
CA PRO A 10 -21.98 7.44 -0.06
C PRO A 10 -20.69 6.60 0.04
N PHE A 11 -20.56 5.79 1.09
CA PHE A 11 -19.42 4.89 1.26
C PHE A 11 -19.38 3.83 0.15
N LEU A 12 -20.54 3.30 -0.23
CA LEU A 12 -20.66 2.38 -1.36
C LEU A 12 -20.26 3.05 -2.67
N VAL A 13 -20.72 4.29 -2.92
CA VAL A 13 -20.34 5.05 -4.11
C VAL A 13 -18.83 5.27 -4.16
N ILE A 14 -18.21 5.72 -3.07
CA ILE A 14 -16.75 5.91 -2.98
C ILE A 14 -16.01 4.60 -3.31
N PHE A 15 -16.42 3.50 -2.67
CA PHE A 15 -15.79 2.20 -2.90
C PHE A 15 -15.91 1.75 -4.36
N LEU A 16 -17.11 1.84 -4.94
CA LEU A 16 -17.35 1.46 -6.34
C LEU A 16 -16.59 2.35 -7.32
N THR A 17 -16.46 3.65 -7.04
CA THR A 17 -15.67 4.57 -7.86
C THR A 17 -14.19 4.20 -7.81
N VAL A 18 -13.64 3.90 -6.63
CA VAL A 18 -12.24 3.47 -6.50
C VAL A 18 -12.04 2.11 -7.18
N LEU A 19 -12.96 1.16 -7.00
CA LEU A 19 -12.93 -0.15 -7.66
C LEU A 19 -12.92 -0.01 -9.19
N PHE A 20 -13.79 0.85 -9.74
CA PHE A 20 -13.83 1.13 -11.15
C PHE A 20 -12.50 1.73 -11.66
N PHE A 21 -11.94 2.68 -10.93
CA PHE A 21 -10.66 3.32 -11.28
C PHE A 21 -9.49 2.32 -11.29
N TYR A 22 -9.49 1.37 -10.35
CA TYR A 22 -8.45 0.33 -10.25
C TYR A 22 -8.67 -0.88 -11.17
N LEU A 23 -9.80 -0.95 -11.89
CA LEU A 23 -10.11 -2.08 -12.77
C LEU A 23 -9.00 -2.40 -13.79
N PRO A 24 -8.37 -1.42 -14.47
CA PRO A 24 -7.25 -1.71 -15.38
C PRO A 24 -6.04 -2.32 -14.66
N ILE A 25 -5.78 -1.89 -13.42
CA ILE A 25 -4.68 -2.41 -12.59
C ILE A 25 -4.98 -3.85 -12.16
N PHE A 26 -6.23 -4.16 -11.80
CA PHE A 26 -6.61 -5.54 -11.45
C PHE A 26 -6.55 -6.49 -12.66
N LEU A 27 -6.92 -6.02 -13.85
CA LEU A 27 -6.87 -6.82 -15.08
C LEU A 27 -5.44 -6.96 -15.63
N LYS A 28 -4.61 -5.93 -15.46
CA LYS A 28 -3.21 -5.87 -15.93
C LYS A 28 -2.31 -5.20 -14.89
N PRO A 29 -1.91 -5.93 -13.83
CA PRO A 29 -1.08 -5.41 -12.74
C PRO A 29 0.21 -4.72 -13.20
N ASN A 30 0.81 -5.23 -14.28
CA ASN A 30 2.09 -4.77 -14.81
C ASN A 30 2.08 -3.29 -15.22
N ILE A 31 0.90 -2.73 -15.56
CA ILE A 31 0.76 -1.28 -15.83
C ILE A 31 1.26 -0.44 -14.64
N LEU A 32 1.10 -0.95 -13.43
CA LEU A 32 1.58 -0.32 -12.19
C LEU A 32 2.91 -0.90 -11.72
N LEU A 33 3.07 -2.22 -11.78
CA LEU A 33 4.18 -2.93 -11.12
C LEU A 33 5.48 -2.99 -11.94
N GLU A 34 5.40 -2.81 -13.26
CA GLU A 34 6.53 -2.95 -14.19
C GLU A 34 6.74 -1.64 -14.95
N ARG A 35 7.17 -0.60 -14.23
CA ARG A 35 7.31 0.77 -14.75
C ARG A 35 8.73 1.31 -14.71
N GLU A 36 9.69 0.54 -14.20
CA GLU A 36 11.07 0.98 -13.98
C GLU A 36 11.16 2.29 -13.16
N ASN A 37 10.21 2.48 -12.24
CA ASN A 37 10.10 3.64 -11.38
C ASN A 37 10.66 3.37 -9.97
N ASP A 38 10.52 4.33 -9.08
CA ASP A 38 10.86 4.25 -7.67
C ASP A 38 10.18 3.09 -6.93
N LEU A 39 8.93 2.79 -7.24
CA LEU A 39 8.23 1.62 -6.69
C LEU A 39 9.01 0.34 -6.96
N GLN A 40 9.42 0.12 -8.21
CA GLN A 40 10.12 -1.08 -8.62
C GLN A 40 11.60 -1.07 -8.22
N GLY A 41 12.29 0.06 -8.39
CA GLY A 41 13.73 0.18 -8.20
C GLY A 41 14.18 0.42 -6.76
N PHE A 42 13.33 1.03 -5.93
CA PHE A 42 13.70 1.45 -4.57
C PHE A 42 12.84 0.78 -3.50
N PHE A 43 11.51 0.92 -3.57
CA PHE A 43 10.64 0.44 -2.49
C PHE A 43 10.47 -1.08 -2.47
N TRP A 44 10.31 -1.70 -3.64
CA TRP A 44 10.12 -3.15 -3.73
C TRP A 44 11.28 -3.95 -3.12
N PRO A 45 12.56 -3.66 -3.44
CA PRO A 45 13.67 -4.39 -2.85
C PRO A 45 13.80 -4.18 -1.34
N ILE A 46 13.52 -2.96 -0.82
CA ILE A 46 13.54 -2.70 0.62
C ILE A 46 12.46 -3.51 1.33
N ILE A 47 11.24 -3.53 0.80
CA ILE A 47 10.14 -4.36 1.34
C ILE A 47 10.50 -5.84 1.28
N TYR A 48 11.10 -6.30 0.18
CA TYR A 48 11.56 -7.69 0.05
C TYR A 48 12.61 -8.03 1.12
N PHE A 49 13.60 -7.16 1.32
CA PHE A 49 14.62 -7.33 2.34
C PHE A 49 13.99 -7.41 3.74
N VAL A 50 13.16 -6.44 4.11
CA VAL A 50 12.48 -6.40 5.42
C VAL A 50 11.65 -7.66 5.64
N LYS A 51 10.85 -8.05 4.63
CA LYS A 51 10.03 -9.27 4.69
C LYS A 51 10.89 -10.50 4.93
N ASN A 52 12.00 -10.66 4.20
CA ASN A 52 12.87 -11.82 4.35
C ASN A 52 13.57 -11.86 5.72
N GLN A 53 14.05 -10.72 6.23
CA GLN A 53 14.67 -10.68 7.56
C GLN A 53 13.67 -11.08 8.66
N ILE A 54 12.44 -10.58 8.58
CA ILE A 54 11.41 -10.90 9.58
C ILE A 54 10.94 -12.35 9.48
N LEU A 55 10.63 -12.84 8.28
CA LEU A 55 10.02 -14.16 8.10
C LEU A 55 11.01 -15.32 8.13
N THR A 56 12.21 -15.11 7.57
CA THR A 56 13.22 -16.17 7.42
C THR A 56 14.24 -16.13 8.55
N ASN A 57 14.72 -14.93 8.92
CA ASN A 57 15.78 -14.79 9.92
C ASN A 57 15.25 -14.48 11.32
N HIS A 58 13.94 -14.22 11.46
CA HIS A 58 13.29 -13.84 12.72
C HIS A 58 13.90 -12.59 13.37
N GLU A 59 14.41 -11.67 12.54
CA GLU A 59 15.04 -10.43 12.97
C GLU A 59 14.23 -9.23 12.50
N LEU A 60 14.19 -8.19 13.33
CA LEU A 60 13.65 -6.89 12.94
C LEU A 60 14.82 -6.02 12.43
N PRO A 61 14.98 -5.84 11.10
CA PRO A 61 16.18 -5.22 10.57
C PRO A 61 16.14 -3.70 10.75
N LEU A 62 16.97 -3.17 11.64
CA LEU A 62 17.10 -1.72 11.83
C LEU A 62 18.03 -1.06 10.80
N TRP A 63 18.75 -1.88 10.02
CA TRP A 63 19.73 -1.47 9.02
C TRP A 63 19.68 -2.39 7.80
N ASN A 64 19.78 -1.82 6.60
CA ASN A 64 19.81 -2.53 5.33
C ASN A 64 21.25 -2.57 4.79
N ASN A 65 21.86 -3.75 4.78
CA ASN A 65 23.25 -3.93 4.32
C ASN A 65 23.40 -4.07 2.79
N VAL A 66 22.30 -4.06 2.04
CA VAL A 66 22.30 -4.38 0.60
C VAL A 66 22.38 -3.12 -0.28
N PHE A 67 21.86 -2.00 0.21
CA PHE A 67 21.82 -0.73 -0.53
C PHE A 67 22.99 0.17 -0.17
N PHE A 68 23.68 0.72 -1.18
CA PHE A 68 24.71 1.77 -1.03
C PHE A 68 25.80 1.49 0.02
N GLY A 69 26.15 0.21 0.25
CA GLY A 69 27.10 -0.18 1.29
C GLY A 69 26.54 -0.13 2.72
N GLY A 70 25.24 0.13 2.88
CA GLY A 70 24.51 0.21 4.13
C GLY A 70 23.59 1.43 4.18
N THR A 71 22.31 1.23 4.48
CA THR A 71 21.38 2.33 4.80
C THR A 71 20.59 2.06 6.08
N PRO A 72 20.36 3.09 6.92
CA PRO A 72 19.56 2.92 8.11
C PRO A 72 18.07 2.74 7.76
N LEU A 73 17.36 1.81 8.42
CA LEU A 73 15.92 1.62 8.25
C LEU A 73 15.09 2.22 9.39
N LEU A 74 15.63 2.32 10.60
CA LEU A 74 14.90 2.89 11.74
C LEU A 74 14.72 4.43 11.65
N PRO A 75 15.79 5.22 11.44
CA PRO A 75 15.66 6.68 11.33
C PRO A 75 15.25 7.17 9.94
N ASP A 76 15.11 6.28 8.95
CA ASP A 76 14.70 6.68 7.60
C ASP A 76 13.17 6.90 7.54
N PRO A 77 12.69 8.13 7.30
CA PRO A 77 11.26 8.42 7.23
C PRO A 77 10.55 7.74 6.05
N GLN A 78 11.29 7.29 5.04
CA GLN A 78 10.76 6.55 3.89
C GLN A 78 10.81 5.02 4.11
N SER A 79 11.39 4.58 5.23
CA SER A 79 11.48 3.16 5.56
C SER A 79 10.09 2.57 5.76
N PRO A 80 9.78 1.44 5.13
CA PRO A 80 8.48 0.81 5.29
C PRO A 80 8.31 0.10 6.64
N LEU A 81 9.38 -0.03 7.44
CA LEU A 81 9.45 -0.95 8.59
C LEU A 81 8.41 -0.67 9.68
N PHE A 82 8.19 0.60 10.05
CA PHE A 82 7.32 0.98 11.18
C PHE A 82 6.00 1.63 10.75
N TYR A 83 5.66 1.60 9.47
CA TYR A 83 4.34 2.04 9.03
C TYR A 83 3.34 0.88 9.15
N PHE A 84 2.45 0.94 10.14
CA PHE A 84 1.54 -0.17 10.48
C PHE A 84 0.78 -0.78 9.28
N PRO A 85 0.24 0.00 8.31
CA PRO A 85 -0.40 -0.57 7.13
C PRO A 85 0.51 -1.47 6.27
N ASN A 86 1.85 -1.35 6.38
CA ASN A 86 2.80 -2.19 5.66
C ASN A 86 2.87 -3.63 6.17
N ILE A 87 2.18 -3.99 7.27
CA ILE A 87 2.03 -5.39 7.70
C ILE A 87 1.47 -6.27 6.58
N ILE A 88 0.68 -5.71 5.65
CA ILE A 88 0.18 -6.42 4.47
C ILE A 88 1.30 -7.06 3.64
N PHE A 89 2.50 -6.47 3.61
CA PHE A 89 3.62 -6.98 2.83
C PHE A 89 4.26 -8.22 3.47
N LEU A 90 4.10 -8.41 4.78
CA LEU A 90 4.50 -9.64 5.46
C LEU A 90 3.59 -10.80 5.04
N ILE A 91 2.32 -10.54 4.77
CA ILE A 91 1.30 -11.56 4.51
C ILE A 91 1.16 -11.84 3.00
N LEU A 92 1.08 -10.80 2.17
CA LEU A 92 0.78 -10.91 0.75
C LEU A 92 2.05 -10.98 -0.11
N PRO A 93 1.98 -11.53 -1.33
CA PRO A 93 3.00 -11.29 -2.36
C PRO A 93 3.19 -9.79 -2.58
N ILE A 94 4.44 -9.32 -2.73
CA ILE A 94 4.77 -7.89 -2.66
C ILE A 94 3.99 -7.06 -3.70
N GLY A 95 3.87 -7.54 -4.94
CA GLY A 95 3.09 -6.87 -5.99
C GLY A 95 1.61 -6.73 -5.65
N ILE A 96 1.00 -7.78 -5.08
CA ILE A 96 -0.38 -7.73 -4.59
C ILE A 96 -0.49 -6.78 -3.40
N GLY A 97 0.50 -6.78 -2.51
CA GLY A 97 0.61 -5.86 -1.39
C GLY A 97 0.60 -4.39 -1.82
N PHE A 98 1.33 -4.03 -2.87
CA PHE A 98 1.32 -2.66 -3.41
C PHE A 98 -0.05 -2.26 -3.94
N ILE A 99 -0.68 -3.12 -4.74
CA ILE A 99 -2.02 -2.86 -5.28
C ILE A 99 -3.03 -2.71 -4.14
N ALA A 100 -3.01 -3.61 -3.17
CA ALA A 100 -3.88 -3.57 -2.00
C ALA A 100 -3.64 -2.30 -1.16
N SER A 101 -2.39 -1.90 -0.96
CA SER A 101 -2.02 -0.68 -0.24
C SER A 101 -2.63 0.55 -0.92
N PHE A 102 -2.37 0.72 -2.22
CA PHE A 102 -2.86 1.88 -2.95
C PHE A 102 -4.39 1.92 -3.01
N PHE A 103 -5.02 0.78 -3.27
CA PHE A 103 -6.48 0.67 -3.28
C PHE A 103 -7.08 1.07 -1.92
N LEU A 104 -6.56 0.50 -0.82
CA LEU A 104 -7.05 0.78 0.53
C LEU A 104 -6.87 2.26 0.90
N HIS A 105 -5.69 2.83 0.66
CA HIS A 105 -5.45 4.25 0.93
C HIS A 105 -6.36 5.15 0.08
N SER A 106 -6.64 4.79 -1.16
CA SER A 106 -7.57 5.55 -2.03
C SER A 106 -9.00 5.52 -1.49
N VAL A 107 -9.48 4.37 -1.01
CA VAL A 107 -10.79 4.26 -0.36
C VAL A 107 -10.82 5.08 0.93
N LEU A 108 -9.80 4.94 1.79
CA LEU A 108 -9.71 5.68 3.05
C LEU A 108 -9.65 7.20 2.82
N ALA A 109 -8.94 7.66 1.79
CA ALA A 109 -8.90 9.07 1.41
C ALA A 109 -10.29 9.59 1.00
N GLY A 110 -11.01 8.86 0.15
CA GLY A 110 -12.37 9.23 -0.25
C GLY A 110 -13.35 9.24 0.94
N VAL A 111 -13.26 8.23 1.80
CA VAL A 111 -14.09 8.15 3.02
C VAL A 111 -13.77 9.29 3.98
N GLY A 112 -12.48 9.56 4.24
CA GLY A 112 -12.03 10.64 5.10
C GLY A 112 -12.52 12.00 4.61
N MET A 113 -12.33 12.28 3.32
CA MET A 113 -12.81 13.51 2.68
C MET A 113 -14.32 13.70 2.85
N TYR A 114 -15.11 12.64 2.61
CA TYR A 114 -16.57 12.70 2.78
C TYR A 114 -17.00 12.90 4.23
N ILE A 115 -16.28 12.32 5.20
CA ILE A 115 -16.57 12.51 6.62
C ILE A 115 -16.27 13.95 7.03
N THR A 116 -15.14 14.51 6.58
CA THR A 116 -14.73 15.88 6.92
C THR A 116 -15.48 16.96 6.16
N SER A 117 -16.07 16.66 5.00
CA SER A 117 -16.84 17.65 4.22
C SER A 117 -18.29 17.84 4.72
N LYS A 118 -18.68 17.15 5.80
CA LYS A 118 -20.05 17.15 6.33
C LYS A 118 -20.37 18.29 7.29
N ASP A 119 -19.48 19.27 7.37
CA ASP A 119 -19.67 20.48 8.17
C ASP A 119 -20.70 21.44 7.54
#